data_AF-A0A7U9S8F3-F1
#
_entry.id   AF-A0A7U9S8F3-F1
#
_cell.length_a   1.000
_cell.length_b   1.000
_cell.length_c   1.000
_cell.angle_alpha   90.00
_cell.angle_beta   90.00
_cell.angle_gamma   90.00
#
_symmetry.space_group_name_H-M   'P 1'
#
loop_
_entity.id
_entity.type
_entity.pdbx_description
1 polymer ?
#
loop_
_entity_poly.entity_id
_entity_poly.type
_entity_poly.pdbx_seq_one_letter_code
_entity_poly.pdbx_strand_id
1 'polypeptide(L)'
;MKAFFSTIGNLVNALSAGGYTTLAIDSAQADVIKELGFGEGLIMLILAALLSVIVIICGFFMIYTVYFRFLKIMVIVPIGSIAFSTLAGNRNVANTASTYAKYFLSVVFEAVTMALAIMLCNAFISAGLPSFTGSYADWAKTLIYLCEMTFTIALTVGSVKGAQSLTSKALGL
;
A
#
# COMPACT_ATOMS: atom_id res chain seq x y z
N MET A 1 19.14 -1.95 18.18
CA MET A 1 18.46 -1.96 16.87
C MET A 1 17.65 -3.24 16.62
N LYS A 2 18.15 -4.47 16.86
CA LYS A 2 17.35 -5.71 16.69
C LYS A 2 16.00 -5.70 17.42
N ALA A 3 15.98 -5.26 18.69
CA ALA A 3 14.74 -5.15 19.46
C ALA A 3 13.72 -4.19 18.81
N PHE A 4 14.20 -3.07 18.25
CA PHE A 4 13.34 -2.08 17.59
C PHE A 4 12.68 -2.66 16.34
N PHE A 5 13.45 -3.32 15.46
CA PHE A 5 12.93 -4.02 14.28
C PHE A 5 11.97 -5.17 14.65
N SER A 6 12.25 -5.89 15.74
CA SER A 6 11.33 -6.92 16.26
C SER A 6 10.00 -6.32 16.73
N THR A 7 10.03 -5.22 17.48
CA THR A 7 8.81 -4.52 17.92
C THR A 7 8.00 -3.99 16.75
N ILE A 8 8.64 -3.41 15.73
CA ILE A 8 7.97 -2.94 14.52
C ILE A 8 7.37 -4.11 13.74
N GLY A 9 8.13 -5.20 13.57
CA GLY A 9 7.65 -6.41 12.91
C GLY A 9 6.44 -7.00 13.63
N ASN A 10 6.47 -7.06 14.95
CA ASN A 10 5.34 -7.49 15.78
C ASN A 10 4.15 -6.53 15.69
N LEU A 11 4.40 -5.21 15.59
CA LEU A 11 3.36 -4.21 15.39
C LEU A 11 2.70 -4.36 14.01
N VAL A 12 3.47 -4.52 12.94
CA VAL A 12 2.94 -4.78 11.60
C VAL A 12 2.17 -6.10 11.58
N ASN A 13 2.68 -7.15 12.23
CA ASN A 13 1.97 -8.42 12.34
C ASN A 13 0.64 -8.29 13.10
N ALA A 14 0.65 -7.61 14.25
CA ALA A 14 -0.56 -7.36 15.05
C ALA A 14 -1.59 -6.52 14.29
N LEU A 15 -1.13 -5.53 13.52
CA LEU A 15 -2.00 -4.73 12.66
C LEU A 15 -2.54 -5.58 11.49
N SER A 16 -1.70 -6.43 10.88
CA SER A 16 -2.06 -7.21 9.69
C SER A 16 -3.00 -8.38 9.96
N ALA A 17 -3.06 -8.87 11.21
CA ALA A 17 -3.86 -10.01 11.65
C ALA A 17 -3.80 -11.25 10.71
N GLY A 18 -2.75 -11.40 9.90
CA GLY A 18 -2.60 -12.49 8.92
C GLY A 18 -3.49 -12.41 7.67
N GLY A 19 -4.19 -11.29 7.44
CA GLY A 19 -5.07 -11.12 6.29
C GLY A 19 -4.33 -10.68 5.03
N TYR A 20 -4.02 -11.64 4.15
CA TYR A 20 -3.63 -11.35 2.76
C TYR A 20 -4.85 -11.63 1.89
N THR A 21 -5.37 -10.62 1.18
CA THR A 21 -6.47 -10.86 0.25
C THR A 21 -5.97 -11.54 -1.01
N THR A 22 -6.47 -12.75 -1.23
CA THR A 22 -6.49 -13.35 -2.56
C THR A 22 -7.62 -12.70 -3.33
N LEU A 23 -7.30 -12.07 -4.46
CA LEU A 23 -8.30 -11.59 -5.42
C LEU A 23 -9.05 -12.81 -5.96
N ALA A 24 -10.23 -13.08 -5.43
CA ALA A 24 -11.13 -14.12 -5.94
C ALA A 24 -12.24 -13.43 -6.74
N ILE A 25 -12.43 -13.86 -7.99
CA ILE A 25 -13.56 -13.44 -8.81
C ILE A 25 -14.81 -14.12 -8.24
N ASP A 26 -15.84 -13.33 -7.94
CA ASP A 26 -17.13 -13.87 -7.51
C ASP A 26 -17.71 -14.78 -8.61
N SER A 27 -18.19 -15.97 -8.23
CA SER A 27 -18.65 -16.98 -9.19
C SER A 27 -19.81 -16.48 -10.06
N ALA A 28 -20.67 -15.60 -9.54
CA ALA A 28 -21.78 -15.05 -10.31
C ALA A 28 -21.29 -14.15 -11.45
N GLN A 29 -20.20 -13.42 -11.26
CA GLN A 29 -19.60 -12.58 -12.30
C GLN A 29 -18.82 -13.41 -13.32
N ALA A 30 -18.17 -14.48 -12.85
CA ALA A 30 -17.47 -15.42 -13.73
C ALA A 30 -18.44 -16.12 -14.71
N ASP A 31 -19.66 -16.41 -14.28
CA ASP A 31 -20.66 -17.05 -15.15
C ASP A 31 -21.27 -16.06 -16.15
N VAL A 32 -21.52 -14.81 -15.76
CA VAL A 32 -21.89 -13.73 -16.70
C VAL A 32 -20.81 -13.51 -17.76
N ILE A 33 -19.53 -13.62 -17.40
CA ILE A 33 -18.41 -13.49 -18.36
C ILE A 33 -18.45 -14.60 -19.42
N LYS A 34 -18.86 -15.82 -19.06
CA LYS A 34 -18.93 -16.96 -19.99
C LYS A 34 -20.12 -16.88 -20.94
N GLU A 35 -21.21 -16.22 -20.53
CA GLU A 35 -22.45 -16.14 -21.30
C GLU A 35 -22.55 -14.88 -22.21
N LEU A 36 -21.51 -14.05 -22.28
CA LEU A 36 -21.51 -12.89 -23.19
C LEU A 36 -21.51 -13.29 -24.66
N GLY A 37 -22.34 -12.60 -25.46
CA GLY A 37 -22.32 -12.70 -26.91
C GLY A 37 -21.03 -12.17 -27.53
N PHE A 38 -20.70 -12.61 -28.75
CA PHE A 38 -19.44 -12.28 -29.44
C PHE A 38 -19.15 -10.77 -29.53
N GLY A 39 -20.19 -9.94 -29.75
CA GLY A 39 -20.05 -8.49 -29.83
C GLY A 39 -19.74 -7.81 -28.48
N GLU A 40 -20.44 -8.19 -27.42
CA GLU A 40 -20.24 -7.63 -26.08
C GLU A 40 -18.92 -8.14 -25.45
N GLY A 41 -18.57 -9.39 -25.70
CA GLY A 41 -17.29 -9.99 -25.28
C GLY A 41 -16.07 -9.28 -25.89
N LEU A 42 -16.14 -8.86 -27.17
CA LEU A 42 -15.06 -8.12 -27.81
C LEU A 42 -14.81 -6.75 -27.16
N ILE A 43 -15.89 -6.04 -26.82
CA ILE A 43 -15.83 -4.73 -26.14
C ILE A 43 -15.25 -4.91 -24.72
N MET A 44 -15.72 -5.92 -23.98
CA MET A 44 -15.20 -6.26 -22.65
C MET A 44 -13.72 -6.65 -22.70
N LEU A 45 -13.27 -7.38 -23.72
CA LEU A 45 -11.85 -7.74 -23.89
C LEU A 45 -10.97 -6.50 -24.05
N ILE A 46 -11.37 -5.56 -24.90
CA ILE A 46 -10.61 -4.32 -25.14
C ILE A 46 -10.54 -3.47 -23.85
N LEU A 47 -11.66 -3.31 -23.14
CA LEU A 47 -11.72 -2.57 -21.88
C LEU A 47 -10.92 -3.25 -20.75
N ALA A 48 -11.06 -4.57 -20.60
CA ALA A 48 -10.31 -5.34 -19.62
C ALA A 48 -8.80 -5.27 -19.91
N ALA A 49 -8.38 -5.34 -21.17
CA ALA A 49 -6.99 -5.16 -21.56
C ALA A 49 -6.47 -3.78 -21.14
N LEU A 50 -7.25 -2.71 -21.39
CA LEU A 50 -6.89 -1.35 -21.02
C LEU A 50 -6.76 -1.17 -19.49
N LEU A 51 -7.72 -1.70 -18.72
CA LEU A 51 -7.68 -1.70 -17.25
C LEU A 51 -6.51 -2.53 -16.70
N SER A 52 -6.18 -3.66 -17.32
CA SER A 52 -5.05 -4.49 -16.91
C SER A 52 -3.71 -3.74 -17.01
N VAL A 53 -3.52 -2.92 -18.05
CA VAL A 53 -2.32 -2.10 -18.22
C VAL A 53 -2.18 -1.10 -17.07
N ILE A 54 -3.29 -0.48 -16.65
CA ILE A 54 -3.31 0.46 -15.51
C ILE A 54 -2.89 -0.28 -14.22
N VAL A 55 -3.47 -1.45 -13.96
CA VAL A 55 -3.13 -2.26 -12.78
C VAL A 55 -1.65 -2.66 -12.77
N ILE A 56 -1.09 -3.04 -13.92
CA ILE A 56 0.33 -3.38 -14.06
C ILE A 56 1.22 -2.18 -13.71
N ILE A 57 0.90 -0.99 -14.22
CA ILE A 57 1.65 0.24 -13.90
C ILE A 57 1.55 0.57 -12.40
N CYS A 58 0.35 0.47 -11.82
CA CYS A 58 0.14 0.62 -10.37
C CYS A 58 0.99 -0.37 -9.56
N GLY A 59 1.09 -1.62 -10.00
CA GLY A 59 1.93 -2.65 -9.40
C GLY A 59 3.41 -2.26 -9.38
N PHE A 60 3.95 -1.78 -10.50
CA PHE A 60 5.33 -1.29 -10.57
C PHE A 60 5.58 -0.12 -9.61
N PHE A 61 4.66 0.84 -9.51
CA PHE A 61 4.77 1.94 -8.55
C PHE A 61 4.75 1.45 -7.09
N MET A 62 3.92 0.46 -6.78
CA MET A 62 3.86 -0.13 -5.43
C MET A 62 5.18 -0.82 -5.07
N ILE A 63 5.72 -1.67 -5.97
CA ILE A 63 6.99 -2.36 -5.75
C ILE A 63 8.14 -1.35 -5.61
N TYR A 64 8.20 -0.34 -6.48
CA TYR A 64 9.24 0.69 -6.44
C TYR A 64 9.24 1.45 -5.10
N THR A 65 8.07 1.89 -4.63
CA THR A 65 7.96 2.66 -3.38
C THR A 65 8.36 1.83 -2.16
N VAL A 66 7.98 0.55 -2.11
CA VAL A 66 8.37 -0.38 -1.05
C VAL A 66 9.87 -0.68 -1.10
N TYR A 67 10.44 -0.95 -2.28
CA TYR A 67 11.88 -1.23 -2.43
C TYR A 67 12.75 -0.04 -2.02
N PHE A 68 12.40 1.17 -2.48
CA PHE A 68 13.14 2.38 -2.12
C PHE A 68 13.14 2.60 -0.60
N ARG A 69 12.08 2.17 0.08
CA ARG A 69 12.01 2.23 1.54
C ARG A 69 12.92 1.22 2.22
N PHE A 70 12.92 -0.03 1.77
CA PHE A 70 13.87 -1.03 2.26
C PHE A 70 15.32 -0.57 2.09
N LEU A 71 15.65 0.08 0.97
CA LEU A 71 16.96 0.69 0.74
C LEU A 71 17.26 1.80 1.77
N LYS A 72 16.32 2.72 2.06
CA LYS A 72 16.50 3.75 3.11
C LYS A 72 16.82 3.12 4.47
N ILE A 73 16.11 2.07 4.86
CA ILE A 73 16.33 1.36 6.13
C ILE A 73 17.71 0.67 6.13
N MET A 74 18.10 0.04 5.03
CA MET A 74 19.39 -0.65 4.91
C MET A 74 20.57 0.32 5.02
N VAL A 75 20.43 1.54 4.48
CA VAL A 75 21.48 2.57 4.50
C VAL A 75 21.56 3.28 5.85
N ILE A 76 20.43 3.58 6.50
CA ILE A 76 20.44 4.35 7.75
C ILE A 76 20.94 3.54 8.95
N VAL A 77 20.66 2.23 8.99
CA VAL A 77 21.04 1.34 10.09
C VAL A 77 22.55 1.37 10.41
N PRO A 78 23.48 1.22 9.46
CA PRO A 78 24.91 1.30 9.75
C PRO A 78 25.33 2.71 10.22
N ILE A 79 24.74 3.76 9.65
CA ILE A 79 25.02 5.16 10.01
C ILE A 79 24.62 5.45 11.47
N GLY A 80 23.63 4.72 12.01
CA GLY A 80 23.23 4.88 13.41
C GLY A 80 24.34 4.65 14.43
N SER A 81 25.25 3.72 14.18
CA SER A 81 26.39 3.49 15.08
C SER A 81 27.28 4.74 15.21
N ILE A 82 27.48 5.45 14.10
CA ILE A 82 28.29 6.67 14.01
C ILE A 82 27.54 7.87 14.62
N ALA A 83 26.23 7.96 14.38
CA ALA A 83 25.43 9.03 14.96
C ALA A 83 25.29 8.88 16.49
N PHE A 84 25.13 7.65 17.00
CA PHE A 84 25.04 7.40 18.44
C PHE A 84 26.38 7.55 19.17
N SER A 85 27.54 7.46 18.48
CA SER A 85 28.84 7.75 19.12
C SER A 85 29.00 9.22 19.50
N THR A 86 28.20 10.13 18.91
CA THR A 86 28.21 11.55 19.26
C THR A 86 27.39 11.88 20.52
N LEU A 87 26.67 10.90 21.07
CA LEU A 87 25.75 11.08 22.21
C LEU A 87 26.48 11.42 23.51
N ALA A 88 27.74 10.99 23.65
CA ALA A 88 28.62 11.35 24.76
C ALA A 88 29.38 12.69 24.55
N GLY A 89 29.16 13.38 23.43
CA GLY A 89 29.78 14.66 23.12
C GLY A 89 29.10 15.86 23.82
N ASN A 90 29.66 17.05 23.65
CA ASN A 90 29.06 18.29 24.16
C ASN A 90 27.69 18.58 23.49
N ARG A 91 26.87 19.48 24.03
CA ARG A 91 25.46 19.71 23.63
C ARG A 91 25.24 19.85 22.11
N ASN A 92 26.16 20.50 21.40
CA ASN A 92 26.09 20.65 19.93
C ASN A 92 26.31 19.32 19.18
N VAL A 93 27.21 18.47 19.67
CA VAL A 93 27.59 17.18 19.08
C VAL A 93 26.58 16.08 19.46
N ALA A 94 26.04 16.13 20.67
CA ALA A 94 24.96 15.24 21.12
C ALA A 94 23.63 15.48 20.37
N ASN A 95 23.41 16.70 19.86
CA ASN A 95 22.22 17.01 19.06
C ASN A 95 22.16 16.20 17.75
N THR A 96 23.32 15.82 17.20
CA THR A 96 23.41 14.94 16.02
C THR A 96 22.78 13.58 16.27
N ALA A 97 23.01 12.98 17.46
CA ALA A 97 22.41 11.71 17.83
C ALA A 97 20.89 11.83 18.01
N SER A 98 20.41 12.94 18.57
CA SER A 98 18.98 13.23 18.73
C SER A 98 18.28 13.40 17.38
N THR A 99 18.86 14.17 16.46
CA THR A 99 18.35 14.35 15.10
C THR A 99 18.37 13.04 14.31
N TYR A 100 19.42 12.23 14.46
CA TYR A 100 19.46 10.90 13.86
C TYR A 100 18.34 10.00 14.41
N ALA A 101 18.15 9.94 15.73
CA ALA A 101 17.12 9.10 16.34
C ALA A 101 15.71 9.49 15.86
N LYS A 102 15.46 10.79 15.76
CA LYS A 102 14.29 11.40 15.15
C LYS A 102 14.08 10.95 13.70
N TYR A 103 15.08 11.12 12.85
CA TYR A 103 15.01 10.72 11.45
C TYR A 103 14.84 9.20 11.27
N PHE A 104 15.57 8.39 12.06
CA PHE A 104 15.45 6.94 12.09
C PHE A 104 14.04 6.49 12.50
N LEU A 105 13.45 7.14 13.50
CA LEU A 105 12.07 6.88 13.92
C LEU A 105 11.07 7.18 12.79
N SER A 106 11.23 8.31 12.09
CA SER A 106 10.44 8.65 10.90
C SER A 106 10.61 7.61 9.78
N VAL A 107 11.85 7.17 9.53
CA VAL A 107 12.18 6.16 8.51
C VAL A 107 11.61 4.77 8.87
N VAL A 108 11.46 4.47 10.14
CA VAL A 108 10.80 3.24 10.58
C VAL A 108 9.29 3.36 10.47
N PHE A 109 8.71 4.45 10.98
CA PHE A 109 7.26 4.58 11.07
C PHE A 109 6.60 4.73 9.70
N GLU A 110 7.28 5.26 8.67
CA GLU A 110 6.65 5.30 7.35
C GLU A 110 6.56 3.90 6.70
N ALA A 111 7.35 2.91 7.15
CA ALA A 111 7.09 1.52 6.78
C ALA A 111 5.82 0.96 7.45
N VAL A 112 5.57 1.36 8.71
CA VAL A 112 4.35 1.00 9.45
C VAL A 112 3.12 1.65 8.83
N THR A 113 3.19 2.93 8.45
CA THR A 113 2.06 3.63 7.83
C THR A 113 1.77 3.15 6.40
N MET A 114 2.78 2.69 5.65
CA MET A 114 2.55 1.98 4.39
C MET A 114 1.80 0.66 4.61
N ALA A 115 2.18 -0.13 5.62
CA ALA A 115 1.44 -1.34 5.97
C ALA A 115 -0.01 -1.01 6.36
N LEU A 116 -0.21 0.03 7.18
CA LEU A 116 -1.55 0.55 7.52
C LEU A 116 -2.35 0.97 6.29
N ALA A 117 -1.74 1.64 5.31
CA ALA A 117 -2.42 2.03 4.08
C ALA A 117 -2.93 0.81 3.31
N ILE A 118 -2.14 -0.26 3.20
CA ILE A 118 -2.55 -1.52 2.53
C ILE A 118 -3.71 -2.18 3.29
N MET A 119 -3.64 -2.21 4.62
CA MET A 119 -4.71 -2.78 5.45
C MET A 119 -6.01 -1.97 5.38
N LEU A 120 -5.90 -0.65 5.39
CA LEU A 120 -7.04 0.24 5.24
C LEU A 120 -7.71 0.03 3.88
N CYS A 121 -6.91 -0.09 2.81
CA CYS A 121 -7.42 -0.42 1.48
C CYS A 121 -8.11 -1.79 1.46
N ASN A 122 -7.60 -2.79 2.17
CA ASN A 122 -8.29 -4.07 2.32
C ASN A 122 -9.65 -3.94 3.03
N ALA A 123 -9.73 -3.12 4.08
CA ALA A 123 -11.00 -2.83 4.74
C ALA A 123 -11.97 -2.10 3.79
N PHE A 124 -11.48 -1.20 2.93
CA PHE A 124 -12.30 -0.56 1.89
C PHE A 124 -12.82 -1.55 0.84
N ILE A 125 -11.99 -2.49 0.39
CA ILE A 125 -12.45 -3.59 -0.50
C ILE A 125 -13.54 -4.40 0.20
N SER A 126 -13.34 -4.75 1.47
CA SER A 126 -14.25 -5.61 2.23
C SER A 126 -15.56 -4.93 2.61
N ALA A 127 -15.56 -3.59 2.75
CA ALA A 127 -16.77 -2.80 2.98
C ALA A 127 -17.64 -2.67 1.71
N GLY A 128 -17.05 -2.91 0.53
CA GLY A 128 -17.66 -2.67 -0.78
C GLY A 128 -17.81 -1.17 -1.06
N LEU A 129 -17.65 -0.76 -2.32
CA LEU A 129 -18.11 0.57 -2.73
C LEU A 129 -19.65 0.58 -2.80
N PRO A 130 -20.31 1.74 -2.63
CA PRO A 130 -21.77 1.83 -2.69
C PRO A 130 -22.26 1.17 -3.98
N SER A 131 -23.04 0.11 -3.84
CA SER A 131 -23.55 -0.66 -4.96
C SER A 131 -24.37 0.26 -5.86
N PHE A 132 -24.03 0.31 -7.14
CA PHE A 132 -24.84 1.03 -8.12
C PHE A 132 -26.17 0.28 -8.29
N THR A 133 -27.19 0.64 -7.50
CA THR A 133 -28.51 -0.01 -7.42
C THR A 133 -29.42 0.28 -8.62
N GLY A 134 -28.88 0.22 -9.84
CA GLY A 134 -29.66 0.32 -11.08
C GLY A 134 -29.93 -1.07 -11.65
N SER A 135 -31.07 -1.22 -12.35
CA SER A 135 -31.35 -2.39 -13.19
C SER A 135 -30.47 -2.34 -14.46
N TYR A 136 -29.16 -2.44 -14.28
CA TYR A 136 -28.19 -2.47 -15.36
C TYR A 136 -28.09 -3.87 -15.98
N ALA A 137 -27.72 -3.94 -17.25
CA ALA A 137 -27.40 -5.20 -17.93
C ALA A 137 -26.26 -5.93 -17.20
N ASP A 138 -26.22 -7.27 -17.27
CA ASP A 138 -25.26 -8.07 -16.50
C ASP A 138 -23.80 -7.82 -16.91
N TRP A 139 -23.56 -7.50 -18.20
CA TRP A 139 -22.24 -7.05 -18.65
C TRP A 139 -21.80 -5.72 -18.00
N ALA A 140 -22.74 -4.80 -17.75
CA ALA A 140 -22.45 -3.51 -17.11
C ALA A 140 -22.16 -3.68 -15.61
N LYS A 141 -22.82 -4.62 -14.93
CA LYS A 141 -22.49 -4.99 -13.54
C LYS A 141 -21.06 -5.52 -13.42
N THR A 142 -20.65 -6.35 -14.37
CA THR A 142 -19.28 -6.89 -14.44
C THR A 142 -18.25 -5.79 -14.68
N LEU A 143 -18.56 -4.84 -15.57
CA LEU A 143 -17.69 -3.69 -15.84
C LEU A 143 -17.52 -2.80 -14.60
N ILE A 144 -18.61 -2.50 -13.89
CA ILE A 144 -18.58 -1.69 -12.67
C ILE A 144 -17.66 -2.33 -11.62
N TYR A 145 -17.74 -3.64 -11.43
CA TYR A 145 -16.87 -4.36 -10.52
C TYR A 145 -15.39 -4.33 -10.93
N LEU A 146 -15.09 -4.50 -12.22
CA LEU A 146 -13.71 -4.40 -12.71
C LEU A 146 -13.13 -2.99 -12.46
N CYS A 147 -13.95 -1.96 -12.66
CA CYS A 147 -13.61 -0.57 -12.36
C CYS A 147 -13.43 -0.35 -10.85
N GLU A 148 -14.28 -0.94 -10.01
CA GLU A 148 -14.20 -0.89 -8.54
C GLU A 148 -12.86 -1.44 -8.04
N MET A 149 -12.48 -2.62 -8.52
CA MET A 149 -11.21 -3.26 -8.18
C MET A 149 -10.01 -2.44 -8.67
N THR A 150 -10.06 -1.94 -9.91
CA THR A 150 -8.99 -1.11 -10.48
C THR A 150 -8.82 0.19 -9.70
N PHE A 151 -9.92 0.86 -9.37
CA PHE A 151 -9.93 2.09 -8.58
C PHE A 151 -9.35 1.87 -7.18
N THR A 152 -9.67 0.74 -6.56
CA THR A 152 -9.18 0.42 -5.22
C THR A 152 -7.67 0.16 -5.22
N ILE A 153 -7.14 -0.51 -6.25
CA ILE A 153 -5.69 -0.68 -6.44
C ILE A 153 -5.03 0.68 -6.66
N ALA A 154 -5.61 1.57 -7.47
CA ALA A 154 -5.08 2.91 -7.70
C ALA A 154 -5.07 3.76 -6.41
N LEU A 155 -6.14 3.71 -5.61
CA LEU A 155 -6.21 4.35 -4.29
C LEU A 155 -5.16 3.80 -3.31
N THR A 156 -4.90 2.48 -3.38
CA THR A 156 -3.87 1.84 -2.56
C THR A 156 -2.49 2.41 -2.87
N VAL A 157 -2.14 2.53 -4.15
CA VAL A 157 -0.85 3.12 -4.57
C VAL A 157 -0.76 4.60 -4.16
N GLY A 158 -1.84 5.37 -4.30
CA GLY A 158 -1.89 6.76 -3.85
C GLY A 158 -1.68 6.90 -2.34
N SER A 159 -2.34 6.05 -1.56
CA SER A 159 -2.24 6.04 -0.09
C SER A 159 -0.85 5.63 0.38
N VAL A 160 -0.25 4.60 -0.22
CA VAL A 160 1.13 4.15 0.06
C VAL A 160 2.14 5.27 -0.23
N LYS A 161 1.97 5.99 -1.35
CA LYS A 161 2.85 7.13 -1.69
C LYS A 161 2.64 8.34 -0.77
N GLY A 162 1.41 8.57 -0.31
CA GLY A 162 1.07 9.64 0.64
C GLY A 162 1.49 9.35 2.10
N ALA A 163 1.65 8.07 2.45
CA ALA A 163 2.00 7.62 3.80
C ALA A 163 3.30 8.23 4.32
N GLN A 164 4.27 8.47 3.44
CA GLN A 164 5.53 9.15 3.79
C GLN A 164 5.30 10.56 4.36
N SER A 165 4.55 11.39 3.63
CA SER A 165 4.27 12.78 4.05
C SER A 165 3.37 12.84 5.27
N LEU A 166 2.43 11.89 5.38
CA LEU A 166 1.56 11.78 6.54
C LEU A 166 2.37 11.46 7.80
N THR A 167 3.31 10.52 7.71
CA THR A 167 4.13 10.10 8.85
C THR A 167 5.04 11.20 9.35
N SER A 168 5.74 11.90 8.44
CA SER A 168 6.63 12.99 8.83
C SER A 168 5.88 14.13 9.51
N LYS A 169 4.71 14.51 8.97
CA LYS A 169 3.84 15.52 9.57
C LYS A 169 3.25 15.09 10.90
N ALA A 170 2.76 13.86 11.01
CA ALA A 170 2.13 13.34 12.22
C ALA A 170 3.13 13.23 13.38
N LEU A 171 4.40 12.92 13.10
CA LEU A 171 5.43 12.81 14.12
C LEU A 171 6.19 14.12 14.38
N GLY A 172 5.85 15.22 13.70
CA GLY A 172 6.51 16.51 13.85
C GLY A 172 7.99 16.49 13.47
N LEU A 173 8.31 15.76 12.40
CA LEU A 173 9.66 15.31 12.02
C LEU A 173 10.08 15.79 10.62
#